data_AF-A0A916WPT5-F1
#
_entry.id   AF-A0A916WPT5-F1
#
_cell.length_a   1.000
_cell.length_b   1.000
_cell.length_c   1.000
_cell.angle_alpha   90.00
_cell.angle_beta   90.00
_cell.angle_gamma   90.00
#
_symmetry.space_group_name_H-M   'P 1'
#
loop_
_entity.id
_entity.type
_entity.pdbx_description
1 polymer ?
#
loop_
_entity_poly.entity_id
_entity_poly.type
_entity_poly.pdbx_seq_one_letter_code
_entity_poly.pdbx_strand_id
1 'polypeptide(L)'
;MTVTLNVSARVYPLTMTRDQLIATLWRLVEVVEATEQRWAALRGLTAGSPAHRQISGELNQLKAAFDGLGGPQLLPADAVDSMVLTAIVVAIEDERASTVRGAIRVLEDDERAARARVAERSRQRRARRADHEARMASDHAAWANAQRTRWAITDAVSDLGRRLRP
;
A
#
# COMPACT_ATOMS: atom_id res chain seq x y z
N MET A 1 2.98 27.78 -30.70
CA MET A 1 1.73 28.15 -30.01
C MET A 1 2.05 28.32 -28.54
N THR A 2 1.99 29.55 -28.06
CA THR A 2 2.39 29.95 -26.71
C THR A 2 1.13 29.96 -25.85
N VAL A 3 1.06 29.08 -24.85
CA VAL A 3 -0.05 29.09 -23.89
C VAL A 3 0.38 29.94 -22.70
N THR A 4 -0.17 31.15 -22.62
CA THR A 4 -0.01 32.06 -21.49
C THR A 4 -1.12 31.77 -20.48
N LEU A 5 -0.80 31.14 -19.36
CA LEU A 5 -1.69 31.02 -18.21
C LEU A 5 -1.26 32.05 -17.16
N ASN A 6 -2.05 33.11 -17.05
CA ASN A 6 -1.91 34.14 -16.03
C ASN A 6 -2.77 33.75 -14.83
N VAL A 7 -2.15 33.19 -13.79
CA VAL A 7 -2.78 33.02 -12.47
C VAL A 7 -1.76 33.46 -11.42
N SER A 8 -2.12 34.50 -10.68
CA SER A 8 -1.38 35.02 -9.52
C SER A 8 -1.08 33.93 -8.49
N ALA A 9 0.09 33.32 -8.62
CA ALA A 9 0.79 32.60 -7.56
C ALA A 9 2.25 33.01 -7.73
N ARG A 10 2.90 33.42 -6.63
CA ARG A 10 4.29 33.90 -6.57
C ARG A 10 5.16 33.28 -7.67
N VAL A 11 5.59 34.13 -8.61
CA VAL A 11 6.48 33.79 -9.71
C VAL A 11 7.81 33.32 -9.12
N TYR A 12 7.94 32.01 -8.91
CA TYR A 12 9.23 31.35 -9.00
C TYR A 12 9.43 31.02 -10.48
N PRO A 13 10.55 31.44 -11.09
CA PRO A 13 10.75 31.22 -12.52
C PRO A 13 10.71 29.72 -12.82
N LEU A 14 9.98 29.39 -13.89
CA LEU A 14 10.12 28.14 -14.65
C LEU A 14 11.59 27.93 -15.04
N THR A 15 12.40 27.15 -14.31
CA THR A 15 13.74 26.77 -14.80
C THR A 15 14.25 25.43 -14.26
N MET A 16 13.40 24.43 -14.08
CA MET A 16 13.89 23.06 -13.92
C MET A 16 13.24 22.18 -14.98
N THR A 17 14.03 21.69 -15.92
CA THR A 17 13.56 20.71 -16.91
C THR A 17 13.19 19.40 -16.20
N ARG A 18 12.41 18.54 -16.85
CA ARG A 18 12.07 17.23 -16.31
C ARG A 18 13.33 16.43 -15.94
N ASP A 19 14.35 16.45 -16.79
CA ASP A 19 15.60 15.73 -16.55
C ASP A 19 16.38 16.32 -15.37
N GLN A 20 16.37 17.66 -15.22
CA GLN A 20 16.95 18.31 -14.04
C GLN A 20 16.17 17.95 -12.77
N LEU A 21 14.84 17.85 -12.84
CA LEU A 21 14.01 17.37 -11.74
C LEU A 21 14.35 15.94 -11.33
N ILE A 22 14.40 15.03 -12.30
CA ILE A 22 14.77 13.63 -12.06
C ILE A 22 16.17 13.55 -11.43
N ALA A 23 17.16 14.25 -12.00
CA ALA A 23 18.52 14.25 -11.48
C ALA A 23 18.61 14.82 -10.05
N THR A 24 17.89 15.90 -9.75
CA THR A 24 17.83 16.46 -8.39
C THR A 24 17.15 15.51 -7.42
N LEU A 25 16.06 14.85 -7.83
CA LEU A 25 15.37 13.88 -6.99
C LEU A 25 16.24 12.64 -6.71
N TRP A 26 16.97 12.12 -7.70
CA TRP A 26 17.93 11.04 -7.46
C TRP A 26 19.04 11.42 -6.47
N ARG A 27 19.58 12.64 -6.58
CA ARG A 27 20.54 13.15 -5.58
C ARG A 27 19.94 13.28 -4.19
N LEU A 28 18.67 13.68 -4.09
CA LEU A 28 17.96 13.71 -2.81
C LEU A 28 17.78 12.30 -2.22
N VAL A 29 17.49 11.30 -3.06
CA VAL A 29 17.45 9.87 -2.64
C VAL A 29 18.80 9.46 -2.05
N GLU A 30 19.91 9.70 -2.76
CA GLU A 30 21.27 9.38 -2.29
C GLU A 30 21.59 10.03 -0.92
N VAL A 31 21.22 11.30 -0.75
CA VAL A 31 21.44 12.03 0.52
C VAL A 31 20.61 11.43 1.65
N VAL A 32 19.35 11.06 1.41
CA VAL A 32 18.47 10.44 2.41
C VAL A 32 19.00 9.04 2.79
N GLU A 33 19.36 8.21 1.81
CA GLU A 33 19.94 6.88 2.07
C GLU A 33 21.26 6.98 2.87
N ALA A 34 22.15 7.89 2.50
CA ALA A 34 23.37 8.14 3.26
C ALA A 34 23.04 8.58 4.69
N THR A 35 22.03 9.43 4.87
CA THR A 35 21.58 9.90 6.19
C THR A 35 21.08 8.74 7.06
N GLU A 36 20.26 7.85 6.50
CA GLU A 36 19.75 6.64 7.19
C GLU A 36 20.90 5.70 7.61
N GLN A 37 21.86 5.48 6.71
CA GLN A 37 23.06 4.67 7.00
C GLN A 37 23.90 5.27 8.13
N ARG A 38 24.10 6.59 8.14
CA ARG A 38 24.84 7.29 9.22
C ARG A 38 24.10 7.24 10.55
N TRP A 39 22.77 7.39 10.56
CA TRP A 39 21.97 7.19 11.77
C TRP A 39 22.03 5.75 12.28
N ALA A 40 22.05 4.76 11.40
CA ALA A 40 22.26 3.36 11.79
C ALA A 40 23.65 3.15 12.40
N ALA A 41 24.71 3.72 11.82
CA ALA A 41 26.06 3.66 12.37
C ALA A 41 26.20 4.37 13.73
N LEU A 42 25.38 5.38 13.99
CA LEU A 42 25.34 6.09 15.27
C LEU A 42 24.70 5.24 16.38
N ARG A 43 23.77 4.33 16.02
CA ARG A 43 23.11 3.38 16.95
C ARG A 43 24.11 2.33 17.44
N GLY A 44 24.80 2.63 18.53
CA GLY A 44 25.78 1.74 19.16
C GLY A 44 27.06 2.46 19.60
N LEU A 45 27.21 3.74 19.26
CA LEU A 45 28.34 4.54 19.70
C LEU A 45 28.06 5.25 21.02
N THR A 46 29.07 5.31 21.88
CA THR A 46 29.02 6.13 23.09
C THR A 46 28.97 7.61 22.72
N ALA A 47 28.03 8.33 23.32
CA ALA A 47 27.90 9.77 23.15
C ALA A 47 29.22 10.48 23.49
N GLY A 48 29.63 11.41 22.63
CA GLY A 48 30.88 12.18 22.81
C GLY A 48 32.17 11.44 22.40
N SER A 49 32.11 10.17 22.02
CA SER A 49 33.26 9.47 21.43
C SER A 49 33.74 10.17 20.14
N PRO A 50 35.03 10.03 19.75
CA PRO A 50 35.53 10.58 18.49
C PRO A 50 34.70 10.14 17.28
N ALA A 51 34.33 8.86 17.22
CA ALA A 51 33.47 8.31 16.18
C ALA A 51 32.07 8.95 16.18
N HIS A 52 31.45 9.13 17.36
CA HIS A 52 30.15 9.80 17.46
C HIS A 52 30.21 11.24 16.93
N ARG A 53 31.26 12.00 17.28
CA ARG A 53 31.44 13.39 16.80
C ARG A 53 31.66 13.45 15.29
N GLN A 54 32.44 12.53 14.74
CA GLN A 54 32.65 12.43 13.30
C GLN A 54 31.32 12.20 12.56
N ILE A 55 30.55 11.18 12.95
CA ILE A 55 29.28 10.86 12.30
C ILE A 55 28.27 12.01 12.46
N SER A 56 28.24 12.68 13.62
CA SER A 56 27.40 13.86 13.82
C SER A 56 27.78 15.00 12.85
N GLY A 57 29.08 15.17 12.57
CA GLY A 57 29.56 16.11 11.56
C GLY A 57 29.14 15.73 10.15
N GLU A 58 29.26 14.45 9.79
CA GLU A 58 28.79 13.91 8.50
C GLU A 58 27.28 14.12 8.30
N LEU A 59 26.47 13.87 9.34
CA LEU A 59 25.03 14.12 9.33
C LEU A 59 24.69 15.60 9.10
N ASN A 60 25.44 16.53 9.69
CA ASN A 60 25.25 17.96 9.45
C ASN A 60 25.59 18.36 8.01
N GLN A 61 26.62 17.75 7.42
CA GLN A 61 26.96 17.97 6.01
C GLN A 61 25.87 17.44 5.07
N LEU A 62 25.33 16.25 5.36
CA LEU A 62 24.20 15.67 4.61
C LEU A 62 22.94 16.53 4.72
N LYS A 63 22.64 17.07 5.91
CA LYS A 63 21.55 18.04 6.09
C LYS A 63 21.75 19.29 5.22
N ALA A 64 22.94 19.86 5.22
CA ALA A 64 23.25 21.03 4.39
C ALA A 64 23.13 20.72 2.88
N ALA A 65 23.53 19.52 2.46
CA ALA A 65 23.37 19.05 1.09
C ALA A 65 21.88 18.90 0.71
N PHE A 66 21.06 18.32 1.59
CA PHE A 66 19.61 18.21 1.40
C PHE A 66 18.94 19.59 1.27
N ASP A 67 19.27 20.53 2.15
CA ASP A 67 18.75 21.90 2.11
C ASP A 67 19.22 22.63 0.84
N GLY A 68 20.49 22.43 0.42
CA GLY A 68 21.05 23.02 -0.78
C GLY A 68 20.44 22.52 -2.09
N LEU A 69 19.91 21.29 -2.10
CA LEU A 69 19.14 20.72 -3.22
C LEU A 69 17.68 21.20 -3.25
N GLY A 70 17.24 21.99 -2.27
CA GLY A 70 15.86 22.46 -2.16
C GLY A 70 14.89 21.42 -1.60
N GLY A 71 15.40 20.45 -0.83
CA GLY A 71 14.61 19.35 -0.27
C GLY A 71 13.31 19.80 0.40
N PRO A 72 13.33 20.73 1.38
CA PRO A 72 12.12 21.19 2.07
C PRO A 72 11.10 21.92 1.19
N GLN A 73 11.53 22.49 0.05
CA GLN A 73 10.63 23.17 -0.88
C GLN A 73 10.04 22.21 -1.92
N LEU A 74 10.80 21.19 -2.32
CA LEU A 74 10.40 20.19 -3.31
C LEU A 74 9.54 19.08 -2.71
N LEU A 75 9.84 18.68 -1.48
CA LEU A 75 9.27 17.50 -0.83
C LEU A 75 8.45 17.93 0.39
N PRO A 76 7.22 17.43 0.55
CA PRO A 76 6.51 17.56 1.80
C PRO A 76 7.21 16.72 2.88
N ALA A 77 7.13 17.15 4.14
CA ALA A 77 7.93 16.60 5.24
C ALA A 77 7.66 15.10 5.52
N ASP A 78 6.47 14.63 5.17
CA ASP A 78 6.02 13.24 5.25
C ASP A 78 6.56 12.34 4.12
N ALA A 79 7.10 12.93 3.04
CA ALA A 79 7.69 12.20 1.91
C ALA A 79 9.22 12.08 1.97
N VAL A 80 9.84 12.42 3.10
CA VAL A 80 11.31 12.33 3.29
C VAL A 80 11.68 10.91 3.73
N ASP A 81 11.42 9.95 2.84
CA ASP A 81 11.77 8.54 2.98
C ASP A 81 12.37 8.07 1.66
N SER A 82 13.47 7.32 1.70
CA SER A 82 14.21 6.90 0.50
C SER A 82 13.34 6.10 -0.47
N MET A 83 12.46 5.23 0.03
CA MET A 83 11.55 4.44 -0.81
C MET A 83 10.47 5.31 -1.45
N VAL A 84 9.87 6.23 -0.67
CA VAL A 84 8.85 7.15 -1.18
C VAL A 84 9.43 8.07 -2.25
N LEU A 85 10.63 8.60 -2.03
CA LEU A 85 11.32 9.44 -3.01
C LEU A 85 11.64 8.68 -4.29
N THR A 86 12.15 7.44 -4.17
CA THR A 86 12.39 6.58 -5.33
C THR A 86 11.12 6.35 -6.13
N ALA A 87 10.00 6.04 -5.47
CA ALA A 87 8.70 5.86 -6.13
C ALA A 87 8.23 7.14 -6.84
N ILE A 88 8.46 8.31 -6.24
CA ILE A 88 8.17 9.61 -6.86
C ILE A 88 9.01 9.81 -8.13
N VAL A 89 10.31 9.51 -8.08
CA VAL A 89 11.21 9.66 -9.23
C VAL A 89 10.76 8.75 -10.36
N VAL A 90 10.51 7.47 -10.07
CA VAL A 90 10.05 6.48 -11.06
C VAL A 90 8.73 6.90 -11.69
N ALA A 91 7.76 7.41 -10.92
CA ALA A 91 6.50 7.89 -11.49
C ALA A 91 6.68 9.07 -12.46
N ILE A 92 7.71 9.90 -12.27
CA ILE A 92 8.04 11.00 -13.19
C ILE A 92 8.83 10.48 -14.41
N GLU A 93 9.76 9.54 -14.20
CA GLU A 93 10.49 8.84 -15.26
C GLU A 93 9.57 8.05 -16.20
N ASP A 94 8.52 7.44 -15.66
CA ASP A 94 7.49 6.71 -16.41
C ASP A 94 6.46 7.65 -17.09
N GLU A 95 6.67 8.97 -17.02
CA GLU A 95 5.78 10.01 -17.57
C GLU A 95 4.36 10.00 -16.99
N ARG A 96 4.14 9.29 -15.88
CA ARG A 96 2.85 9.25 -15.17
C ARG A 96 2.56 10.58 -14.46
N ALA A 97 3.59 11.36 -14.18
CA ALA A 97 3.50 12.70 -13.63
C ALA A 97 4.62 13.62 -14.15
N SER A 98 4.36 14.93 -14.16
CA SER A 98 5.34 15.97 -14.53
C SER A 98 5.85 16.79 -13.34
N THR A 99 5.34 16.53 -12.14
CA THR A 99 5.69 17.25 -10.91
C THR A 99 5.70 16.29 -9.73
N VAL A 100 6.45 16.62 -8.66
CA VAL A 100 6.49 15.85 -7.41
C VAL A 100 5.08 15.67 -6.82
N ARG A 101 4.29 16.75 -6.72
CA ARG A 101 2.91 16.67 -6.22
C ARG A 101 2.02 15.79 -7.10
N GLY A 102 2.23 15.80 -8.41
CA GLY A 102 1.52 14.91 -9.34
C GLY A 102 1.88 13.45 -9.09
N ALA A 103 3.16 13.15 -8.91
CA ALA A 103 3.64 11.81 -8.63
C ALA A 103 3.09 11.27 -7.30
N ILE A 104 3.06 12.08 -6.25
CA ILE A 104 2.45 11.70 -4.95
C ILE A 104 0.98 11.29 -5.14
N ARG A 105 0.19 12.08 -5.88
CA ARG A 105 -1.22 11.74 -6.16
C ARG A 105 -1.37 10.42 -6.91
N VAL A 106 -0.51 10.19 -7.90
CA VAL A 106 -0.48 8.94 -8.67
C VAL A 106 -0.21 7.74 -7.76
N LEU A 107 0.74 7.87 -6.84
CA LEU A 107 1.07 6.80 -5.89
C LEU A 107 -0.06 6.56 -4.88
N GLU A 108 -0.72 7.61 -4.39
CA GLU A 108 -1.90 7.49 -3.52
C GLU A 108 -3.09 6.81 -4.23
N ASP A 109 -3.30 7.14 -5.52
CA ASP A 109 -4.31 6.50 -6.36
C ASP A 109 -3.99 5.01 -6.56
N ASP A 110 -2.73 4.67 -6.83
CA ASP A 110 -2.27 3.28 -6.97
C ASP A 110 -2.48 2.49 -5.68
N GLU A 111 -2.14 3.09 -4.53
CA GLU A 111 -2.33 2.46 -3.23
C GLU A 111 -3.82 2.22 -2.93
N ARG A 112 -4.67 3.23 -3.18
CA ARG A 112 -6.13 3.09 -3.04
C ARG A 112 -6.67 1.99 -3.95
N ALA A 113 -6.22 1.92 -5.19
CA ALA A 113 -6.62 0.89 -6.13
C ALA A 113 -6.16 -0.51 -5.66
N ALA A 114 -4.94 -0.64 -5.15
CA ALA A 114 -4.41 -1.90 -4.63
C ALA A 114 -5.20 -2.39 -3.41
N ARG A 115 -5.48 -1.50 -2.44
CA ARG A 115 -6.30 -1.81 -1.25
C ARG A 115 -7.72 -2.24 -1.65
N ALA A 116 -8.33 -1.55 -2.62
CA ALA A 116 -9.65 -1.90 -3.14
C ALA A 116 -9.67 -3.31 -3.77
N ARG A 117 -8.65 -3.68 -4.57
CA ARG A 117 -8.52 -5.03 -5.14
C ARG A 117 -8.39 -6.11 -4.07
N VAL A 118 -7.64 -5.85 -2.99
CA VAL A 118 -7.48 -6.78 -1.87
C VAL A 118 -8.80 -6.95 -1.09
N ALA A 119 -9.50 -5.84 -0.82
CA ALA A 119 -10.81 -5.86 -0.17
C ALA A 119 -11.83 -6.64 -1.02
N GLU A 120 -11.80 -6.44 -2.34
CA GLU A 120 -12.68 -7.14 -3.27
C GLU A 120 -12.43 -8.65 -3.28
N ARG A 121 -11.16 -9.08 -3.41
CA ARG A 121 -10.80 -10.51 -3.32
C ARG A 121 -11.24 -11.12 -1.99
N SER A 122 -11.11 -10.38 -0.89
CA SER A 122 -11.57 -10.84 0.42
C SER A 122 -13.09 -11.01 0.49
N ARG A 123 -13.86 -10.06 -0.07
CA ARG A 123 -15.33 -10.16 -0.17
C ARG A 123 -15.75 -11.36 -1.02
N GLN A 124 -15.13 -11.55 -2.18
CA GLN A 124 -15.41 -12.70 -3.05
C GLN A 124 -15.13 -14.04 -2.37
N ARG A 125 -14.04 -14.16 -1.60
CA ARG A 125 -13.74 -15.36 -0.82
C ARG A 125 -14.81 -15.64 0.25
N ARG A 126 -15.28 -14.61 0.95
CA ARG A 126 -16.35 -14.75 1.96
C ARG A 126 -17.67 -15.16 1.32
N ALA A 127 -18.05 -14.53 0.20
CA ALA A 127 -19.25 -14.88 -0.55
C ALA A 127 -19.23 -16.36 -0.98
N ARG A 128 -18.12 -16.81 -1.58
CA ARG A 128 -17.96 -18.23 -1.97
C ARG A 128 -18.06 -19.20 -0.79
N ARG A 129 -17.54 -18.82 0.39
CA ARG A 129 -17.67 -19.64 1.61
C ARG A 129 -19.11 -19.69 2.09
N ALA A 130 -19.79 -18.55 2.16
CA ALA A 130 -21.21 -18.49 2.54
C ALA A 130 -22.10 -19.30 1.59
N ASP A 131 -21.86 -19.21 0.27
CA ASP A 131 -22.58 -20.02 -0.73
C ASP A 131 -22.33 -21.52 -0.54
N HIS A 132 -21.09 -21.91 -0.24
CA HIS A 132 -20.74 -23.30 0.01
C HIS A 132 -21.41 -23.83 1.30
N GLU A 133 -21.36 -23.05 2.38
CA GLU A 133 -22.02 -23.38 3.65
C GLU A 133 -23.54 -23.50 3.48
N ALA A 134 -24.16 -22.60 2.71
CA ALA A 134 -25.59 -22.65 2.41
C ALA A 134 -25.98 -23.91 1.63
N ARG A 135 -25.17 -24.33 0.65
CA ARG A 135 -25.39 -25.58 -0.10
C ARG A 135 -25.26 -26.80 0.81
N MET A 136 -24.19 -26.88 1.60
CA MET A 136 -24.00 -27.99 2.54
C MET A 136 -25.14 -28.08 3.56
N ALA A 137 -25.61 -26.95 4.08
CA ALA A 137 -26.74 -26.90 4.99
C ALA A 137 -28.05 -27.37 4.33
N SER A 138 -28.30 -26.95 3.08
CA SER A 138 -29.46 -27.41 2.29
C SER A 138 -29.41 -28.92 2.04
N ASP A 139 -28.24 -29.45 1.65
CA ASP A 139 -28.06 -30.88 1.39
C ASP A 139 -28.26 -31.71 2.67
N HIS A 140 -27.72 -31.24 3.80
CA HIS A 140 -27.95 -31.86 5.12
C HIS A 140 -29.42 -31.85 5.51
N ALA A 141 -30.14 -30.74 5.29
CA ALA A 141 -31.56 -30.66 5.58
C ALA A 141 -32.38 -31.62 4.71
N ALA A 142 -32.05 -31.71 3.41
CA ALA A 142 -32.69 -32.64 2.48
C ALA A 142 -32.45 -34.10 2.89
N TRP A 143 -31.21 -34.45 3.24
CA TRP A 143 -30.86 -35.79 3.71
C TRP A 143 -31.58 -36.15 5.02
N ALA A 144 -31.58 -35.24 6.00
CA ALA A 144 -32.27 -35.45 7.27
C ALA A 144 -33.79 -35.61 7.10
N ASN A 145 -34.39 -34.90 6.13
CA ASN A 145 -35.79 -35.08 5.79
C ASN A 145 -36.05 -36.45 5.15
N ALA A 146 -35.24 -36.85 4.18
CA ALA A 146 -35.36 -38.17 3.54
C ALA A 146 -35.24 -39.32 4.55
N GLN A 147 -34.33 -39.20 5.51
CA GLN A 147 -34.14 -40.19 6.56
C GLN A 147 -35.34 -40.27 7.51
N ARG A 148 -35.90 -39.13 7.93
CA ARG A 148 -37.14 -39.08 8.72
C ARG A 148 -38.30 -39.74 7.98
N THR A 149 -38.47 -39.45 6.70
CA THR A 149 -39.50 -40.07 5.86
C THR A 149 -39.30 -41.58 5.76
N ARG A 150 -38.06 -42.05 5.60
CA ARG A 150 -37.75 -43.48 5.54
C ARG A 150 -38.10 -44.21 6.84
N TRP A 151 -37.77 -43.61 8.00
CA TRP A 151 -38.16 -44.18 9.29
C TRP A 151 -39.67 -44.22 9.47
N ALA A 152 -40.37 -43.13 9.15
CA ALA A 152 -41.83 -43.08 9.23
C ALA A 152 -42.51 -44.17 8.37
N ILE A 153 -42.02 -44.42 7.15
CA ILE A 153 -42.50 -45.51 6.30
C ILE A 153 -42.23 -46.87 6.95
N THR A 154 -41.03 -47.07 7.49
CA THR A 154 -40.62 -48.34 8.10
C THR A 154 -41.47 -48.67 9.33
N ASP A 155 -41.74 -47.68 10.17
CA ASP A 155 -42.62 -47.80 11.34
C ASP A 155 -44.05 -48.10 10.93
N ALA A 156 -44.59 -47.38 9.94
CA ALA A 156 -45.93 -47.61 9.42
C ALA A 156 -46.11 -49.03 8.85
N VAL A 157 -45.12 -49.53 8.11
CA VAL A 157 -45.12 -50.90 7.58
C VAL A 157 -45.04 -51.93 8.70
N SER A 158 -44.22 -51.68 9.73
CA SER A 158 -44.09 -52.57 10.89
C SER A 158 -45.38 -52.63 11.73
N ASP A 159 -46.05 -51.49 11.91
CA ASP A 159 -47.35 -51.42 12.58
C ASP A 159 -48.45 -52.13 11.80
N LEU A 160 -48.48 -51.96 10.48
CA LEU A 160 -49.40 -52.70 9.61
C LEU A 160 -49.16 -54.21 9.71
N GLY A 161 -47.90 -54.65 9.66
CA GLY A 161 -47.52 -56.05 9.84
C GLY A 161 -47.92 -56.63 11.19
N ARG A 162 -47.87 -55.83 12.27
CA ARG A 162 -48.38 -56.21 13.59
C ARG A 162 -49.90 -56.35 13.62
N ARG A 163 -50.63 -55.43 12.99
CA ARG A 163 -52.11 -55.46 12.94
C ARG A 163 -52.68 -56.60 12.07
N LEU A 164 -51.90 -57.08 11.10
CA LEU A 164 -52.30 -58.13 10.17
C LEU A 164 -51.87 -59.55 10.60
N ARG A 165 -51.15 -59.69 11.73
CA ARG A 165 -50.87 -61.00 12.32
C ARG A 165 -52.06 -61.41 13.21
N PRO A 166 -52.73 -62.56 12.93
CA PRO A 166 -53.83 -63.07 13.74
C PRO A 166 -53.37 -63.55 15.13
#